data_AF-A0A5C5WW30-F1
#
_entry.id   AF-A0A5C5WW30-F1
#
_cell.length_a   1.000
_cell.length_b   1.000
_cell.length_c   1.000
_cell.angle_alpha   90.00
_cell.angle_beta   90.00
_cell.angle_gamma   90.00
#
_symmetry.space_group_name_H-M   'P 1'
#
loop_
_entity.id
_entity.type
_entity.pdbx_description
1 polymer ?
#
loop_
_entity_poly.entity_id
_entity_poly.type
_entity_poly.pdbx_seq_one_letter_code
_entity_poly.pdbx_strand_id
1 'polypeptide(L)' 'MNVQERPTTGDMYRCSKCEFEIHITNGCQCDDCTTQLQCCGQPLEKVTAIPVQNPRPSQALDQNNA' A
#
# COMPACT_ATOMS: atom_id res chain seq x y z
N MET A 1 4.12 -15.72 -5.61
CA MET A 1 2.76 -15.67 -5.00
C MET A 1 2.72 -14.42 -4.16
N ASN A 2 1.87 -13.44 -4.49
CA ASN A 2 1.73 -12.22 -3.68
C ASN A 2 0.95 -12.58 -2.42
N VAL A 3 1.67 -12.90 -1.34
CA VAL A 3 1.08 -13.00 0.00
C VAL A 3 0.72 -11.59 0.41
N GLN A 4 -0.57 -11.24 0.36
CA GLN A 4 -1.03 -9.97 0.91
C GLN A 4 -0.96 -10.09 2.43
N GLU A 5 -0.19 -9.19 3.03
CA GLU A 5 -0.06 -9.01 4.47
C GLU A 5 -1.45 -8.84 5.10
N ARG A 6 -1.52 -9.19 6.40
CA ARG A 6 -2.74 -9.08 7.21
C ARG A 6 -3.38 -7.68 7.01
N PRO A 7 -4.63 -7.61 6.51
CA PRO A 7 -5.29 -6.32 6.31
C PRO A 7 -5.53 -5.64 7.66
N THR A 8 -5.20 -4.36 7.73
CA THR A 8 -5.34 -3.52 8.92
C THR A 8 -6.43 -2.47 8.74
N THR A 9 -7.03 -2.03 9.83
CA THR A 9 -8.02 -0.95 9.80
C THR A 9 -7.40 0.30 9.16
N GLY A 10 -8.11 0.86 8.18
CA GLY A 10 -7.65 2.00 7.40
C GLY A 10 -7.02 1.62 6.07
N ASP A 11 -6.68 0.35 5.83
CA ASP A 11 -6.21 -0.11 4.53
C ASP A 11 -7.32 0.07 3.47
N MET A 12 -6.90 0.53 2.29
CA MET A 12 -7.73 0.67 1.10
C MET A 12 -7.14 -0.19 -0.02
N TYR A 13 -8.01 -0.92 -0.70
CA TYR A 13 -7.67 -1.76 -1.84
C TYR A 13 -8.50 -1.33 -3.06
N ARG A 14 -7.88 -1.25 -4.24
CA ARG A 14 -8.54 -0.82 -5.48
C ARG A 14 -8.33 -1.83 -6.61
N CYS A 15 -9.38 -2.03 -7.42
CA CYS A 15 -9.30 -2.81 -8.64
C CYS A 15 -8.81 -1.92 -9.78
N SER A 16 -7.68 -2.27 -10.40
CA SER A 16 -7.13 -1.51 -11.53
C SER A 16 -7.95 -1.63 -12.82
N LYS A 17 -8.91 -2.57 -12.91
CA LYS A 17 -9.79 -2.73 -14.08
C LYS A 17 -11.05 -1.89 -14.04
N CYS A 18 -11.74 -1.89 -12.90
CA CYS A 18 -13.08 -1.31 -12.78
C CYS A 18 -13.17 -0.23 -11.70
N GLU A 19 -12.05 0.12 -11.08
CA GLU A 19 -11.94 1.14 -10.03
C GLU A 19 -12.75 0.85 -8.76
N PHE A 20 -13.23 -0.38 -8.58
CA PHE A 20 -13.90 -0.79 -7.35
C PHE A 20 -12.95 -0.72 -6.14
N GLU A 21 -13.43 -0.13 -5.05
CA GLU A 21 -12.65 0.11 -3.82
C GLU A 21 -13.21 -0.64 -2.62
N ILE A 22 -12.30 -1.13 -1.78
CA ILE A 22 -12.60 -1.74 -0.48
C ILE A 22 -11.85 -0.96 0.59
N HIS A 23 -12.57 -0.47 1.61
CA HIS A 23 -12.01 0.10 2.82
C HIS A 23 -12.13 -0.91 3.97
N ILE A 24 -11.00 -1.21 4.60
CA ILE A 24 -10.96 -2.07 5.78
C ILE A 24 -11.36 -1.24 6.99
N THR A 25 -12.58 -1.42 7.48
CA THR A 25 -13.08 -0.78 8.71
C THR A 25 -12.66 -1.55 9.96
N ASN A 26 -12.45 -2.86 9.84
CA ASN A 26 -11.95 -3.73 10.90
C ASN A 26 -10.88 -4.67 10.33
N GLY A 27 -9.65 -4.56 10.83
CA GLY A 27 -8.57 -5.46 10.48
C GLY A 27 -8.78 -6.88 11.01
N CYS A 28 -8.14 -7.85 10.36
CA CYS A 28 -8.16 -9.24 10.82
C CYS A 28 -7.32 -9.38 12.10
N GLN A 29 -7.80 -10.12 13.10
CA GLN A 29 -7.10 -10.31 14.38
C GLN A 29 -6.40 -11.67 14.53
N CYS A 30 -6.59 -12.60 13.59
CA CYS A 30 -5.94 -13.90 13.62
C CYS A 30 -4.41 -13.77 13.50
N ASP A 31 -3.68 -14.67 14.16
CA ASP A 31 -2.20 -14.68 14.15
C ASP A 31 -1.65 -15.01 12.75
N ASP A 32 -2.28 -15.96 12.04
CA ASP A 32 -1.91 -16.38 10.68
C ASP A 32 -2.85 -15.81 9.61
N CYS A 33 -3.24 -14.55 9.76
CA CYS A 33 -4.19 -13.97 8.81
C CYS A 33 -3.54 -13.61 7.48
N THR A 34 -3.78 -14.43 6.47
CA THR A 34 -3.53 -14.10 5.06
C THR A 34 -4.87 -13.93 4.35
N THR A 35 -5.04 -12.83 3.63
CA THR A 35 -6.29 -12.54 2.89
C THR A 35 -5.97 -12.42 1.41
N GLN A 36 -6.80 -13.02 0.56
CA GLN A 36 -6.73 -12.85 -0.89
C GLN A 36 -7.95 -12.06 -1.35
N LEU A 37 -7.77 -10.77 -1.61
CA LEU A 37 -8.83 -9.91 -2.12
C LEU A 37 -8.74 -9.89 -3.65
N GLN A 38 -9.81 -10.32 -4.33
CA GLN A 38 -9.86 -10.37 -5.80
C GLN A 38 -11.08 -9.64 -6.36
N CYS A 39 -10.89 -8.98 -7.50
CA CYS A 39 -11.94 -8.33 -8.29
C CYS A 39 -11.62 -8.49 -9.78
N CYS A 40 -12.63 -8.71 -10.62
CA CYS A 40 -12.46 -8.94 -12.07
C CYS A 40 -11.46 -10.07 -12.43
N GLY A 41 -11.36 -11.09 -11.57
CA GLY A 41 -10.44 -12.22 -11.72
C GLY A 41 -8.96 -11.90 -11.46
N GLN A 42 -8.67 -10.76 -10.81
CA GLN A 42 -7.31 -10.32 -10.47
C GLN A 42 -7.23 -9.90 -9.01
N PRO A 43 -6.05 -10.01 -8.37
CA PRO A 43 -5.85 -9.50 -7.02
C PRO A 43 -6.01 -7.97 -6.99
N LEU A 44 -6.63 -7.48 -5.93
CA LEU A 44 -6.78 -6.05 -5.68
C LEU A 44 -5.44 -5.43 -5.25
N GLU A 45 -5.23 -4.16 -5.58
CA GLU A 45 -4.00 -3.43 -5.24
C GLU A 45 -4.20 -2.63 -3.95
N LYS A 46 -3.26 -2.71 -3.00
CA LYS A 46 -3.29 -1.89 -1.78
C LYS A 46 -2.84 -0.47 -2.12
N VAL A 47 -3.74 0.50 -2.05
CA VAL A 47 -3.50 1.91 -2.44
C VAL A 47 -3.21 2.84 -1.25
N THR A 48 -3.19 2.28 -0.04
CA THR A 48 -2.91 2.99 1.22
C THR A 48 -1.45 2.96 1.64
N ALA A 49 -0.63 2.15 0.97
CA ALA A 49 0.80 2.23 1.17
C ALA A 49 1.26 3.60 0.64
N ILE A 50 1.45 4.58 1.55
CA ILE A 50 2.26 5.74 1.21
C ILE A 50 3.58 5.14 0.72
N PRO A 51 3.98 5.33 -0.55
CA PRO A 51 5.31 4.95 -0.94
C PRO A 51 6.21 5.79 -0.05
N VAL A 52 6.90 5.15 0.90
CA VAL A 52 7.99 5.79 1.63
C VAL A 52 9.06 6.04 0.57
N GLN A 53 8.92 7.13 -0.17
CA GLN A 53 10.02 7.74 -0.87
C GLN A 53 10.93 8.18 0.26
N ASN A 54 11.96 7.37 0.53
CA ASN A 54 13.09 7.76 1.33
C ASN A 54 13.43 9.21 0.93
N PRO A 55 13.39 10.19 1.85
CA PRO A 55 13.81 11.54 1.50
C PRO A 55 15.24 11.40 0.97
N ARG A 56 15.42 11.72 -0.32
CA ARG A 56 16.75 11.79 -0.95
C ARG A 56 17.64 12.59 0.01
N PRO A 57 18.88 12.16 0.32
CA PRO A 57 19.79 13.03 1.02
C PRO A 57 19.95 14.28 0.17
N SER A 58 19.49 15.41 0.70
CA SER A 58 19.62 16.72 0.08
C SER A 58 21.05 16.89 -0.39
N GLN A 59 21.19 17.16 -1.69
CA GLN A 59 22.46 17.44 -2.31
C GLN A 59 23.12 18.63 -1.60
N ALA A 60 24.41 18.45 -1.31
CA ALA A 60 25.47 19.43 -1.15
C ALA A 60 25.09 20.85 -0.67
N LEU A 61 25.72 21.25 0.45
CA LEU A 61 25.93 22.66 0.77
C LEU A 61 26.43 23.42 -0.48
N ASP A 62 25.62 24.38 -0.92
CA ASP A 62 26.08 25.58 -1.62
C ASP A 62 27.07 26.33 -0.73
N GLN A 63 28.37 26.20 -0.99
CA GLN A 63 29.41 27.12 -0.50
C GLN A 63 30.57 27.19 -1.49
N ASN A 64 30.52 28.10 -2.47
CA ASN A 64 31.17 29.41 -2.33
C ASN A 64 31.28 30.13 -3.68
N ASN A 65 30.75 31.34 -3.63
CA ASN A 65 30.89 32.44 -4.57
C ASN A 65 32.37 32.87 -4.68
N ALA A 66 32.68 33.54 -5.79
CA ALA A 66 34.00 34.02 -6.19
C ALA A 66 34.66 35.01 -5.21
#